data_AF-A0A944ZRM9-F1
#
_entry.id   AF-A0A944ZRM9-F1
#
_cell.length_a   1.000
_cell.length_b   1.000
_cell.length_c   1.000
_cell.angle_alpha   90.00
_cell.angle_beta   90.00
_cell.angle_gamma   90.00
#
_symmetry.space_group_name_H-M   'P 1'
#
loop_
_entity.id
_entity.type
_entity.pdbx_description
1 polymer ?
#
loop_
_entity_poly.entity_id
_entity_poly.type
_entity_poly.pdbx_seq_one_letter_code
_entity_poly.pdbx_strand_id
1 'polypeptide(L)'
;MTNKAADKSPDSSALEAEPGGSAPTDKSVTTKISAESSPESGAKVVARYLKTLPGTPGVYRMMDEKGQVLYVGKAKNLKKRVVAYTKPWTIGARISRMVAATTTMEFITTHTEAEALLLESNLIKKLKPRYNILLKDDKSFPYILIRGDHDWAQITKHRGARNKPGEYFGPFASASSVNATINALARVFPLRSC
;
A
#
# COMPACT_ATOMS: atom_id res chain seq x y z
N MET A 1 8.79 -58.17 -41.34
CA MET A 1 9.94 -57.30 -41.65
C MET A 1 10.20 -56.38 -40.44
N THR A 2 11.31 -56.65 -39.75
CA THR A 2 12.14 -55.71 -38.96
C THR A 2 11.50 -54.78 -37.92
N ASN A 3 11.59 -55.22 -36.66
CA ASN A 3 12.08 -54.51 -35.47
C ASN A 3 12.39 -53.01 -35.57
N LYS A 4 11.90 -52.23 -34.58
CA LYS A 4 12.81 -51.51 -33.65
C LYS A 4 12.11 -51.15 -32.34
N ALA A 5 12.83 -51.40 -31.26
CA ALA A 5 12.45 -51.32 -29.85
C ALA A 5 12.84 -49.98 -29.18
N ALA A 6 12.54 -49.94 -27.88
CA ALA A 6 13.00 -49.06 -26.78
C ALA A 6 12.03 -47.91 -26.43
N ASP A 7 11.27 -48.00 -25.32
CA ASP A 7 11.67 -47.98 -23.89
C ASP A 7 12.22 -46.61 -23.46
N LYS A 8 11.48 -45.86 -22.63
CA LYS A 8 11.75 -45.70 -21.17
C LYS A 8 10.88 -44.60 -20.54
N SER A 9 10.34 -44.95 -19.37
CA SER A 9 9.64 -44.12 -18.37
C SER A 9 10.53 -43.02 -17.75
N PRO A 10 9.96 -42.10 -16.94
CA PRO A 10 10.37 -40.70 -16.80
C PRO A 10 11.45 -40.48 -15.74
N ASP A 11 12.18 -39.37 -15.84
CA ASP A 11 13.08 -38.93 -14.77
C ASP A 11 12.95 -37.44 -14.44
N SER A 12 13.08 -37.23 -13.14
CA SER A 12 13.14 -36.03 -12.33
C SER A 12 14.43 -35.20 -12.53
N SER A 13 14.36 -33.89 -12.32
CA SER A 13 15.46 -33.00 -11.87
C SER A 13 14.91 -31.56 -11.75
N ALA A 14 14.89 -30.98 -10.55
CA ALA A 14 15.93 -30.13 -9.95
C ALA A 14 16.00 -28.73 -10.61
N LEU A 15 15.58 -27.65 -9.94
CA LEU A 15 16.40 -26.83 -9.02
C LEU A 15 17.77 -26.48 -9.61
N GLU A 16 17.95 -25.22 -10.02
CA GLU A 16 19.17 -24.44 -9.78
C GLU A 16 18.96 -22.95 -10.05
N ALA A 17 19.35 -22.14 -9.06
CA ALA A 17 19.60 -20.71 -9.15
C ALA A 17 21.04 -20.48 -9.70
N GLU A 18 21.36 -19.27 -10.14
CA GLU A 18 22.36 -18.33 -9.56
C GLU A 18 22.87 -17.41 -10.74
N PRO A 19 23.80 -16.45 -10.56
CA PRO A 19 23.74 -15.20 -9.78
C PRO A 19 24.27 -13.97 -10.57
N GLY A 20 24.28 -12.78 -9.94
CA GLY A 20 25.25 -11.74 -10.32
C GLY A 20 24.89 -10.30 -9.96
N GLY A 21 25.70 -9.67 -9.10
CA GLY A 21 25.73 -8.20 -8.95
C GLY A 21 26.17 -7.73 -7.56
N SER A 22 27.49 -7.62 -7.37
CA SER A 22 28.22 -7.34 -6.13
C SER A 22 28.01 -5.94 -5.51
N ALA A 23 28.32 -5.90 -4.20
CA ALA A 23 28.30 -4.77 -3.27
C ALA A 23 29.18 -3.55 -3.65
N PRO A 24 29.11 -2.48 -2.84
CA PRO A 24 30.32 -2.14 -2.09
C PRO A 24 30.10 -1.94 -0.57
N THR A 25 31.13 -2.33 0.16
CA THR A 25 31.39 -2.24 1.60
C THR A 25 31.83 -0.82 1.99
N ASP A 26 31.37 -0.26 3.12
CA ASP A 26 32.27 0.33 4.14
C ASP A 26 31.57 0.70 5.47
N LYS A 27 32.33 0.46 6.55
CA LYS A 27 32.32 1.01 7.93
C LYS A 27 31.14 0.83 8.89
N SER A 28 31.45 -0.02 9.86
CA SER A 28 30.93 -0.16 11.22
C SER A 28 30.48 1.15 11.88
N VAL A 29 29.21 1.19 12.29
CA VAL A 29 28.75 1.96 13.44
C VAL A 29 28.09 0.98 14.39
N THR A 30 28.83 0.57 15.42
CA THR A 30 28.33 -0.23 16.54
C THR A 30 27.51 0.71 17.44
N THR A 31 26.24 0.89 17.10
CA THR A 31 25.26 1.48 18.02
C THR A 31 24.56 0.35 18.75
N LYS A 32 24.65 0.36 20.08
CA LYS A 32 24.00 -0.56 21.02
C LYS A 32 22.58 -0.92 20.56
N ILE A 33 22.37 -2.18 20.16
CA ILE A 33 21.03 -2.74 19.92
C ILE A 33 20.51 -3.17 21.29
N SER A 34 19.58 -2.40 21.83
CA SER A 34 18.77 -2.79 22.98
C SER A 34 18.09 -4.13 22.69
N ALA A 35 18.24 -5.09 23.60
CA ALA A 35 18.17 -6.52 23.32
C ALA A 35 16.78 -7.19 23.38
N GLU A 36 15.67 -6.53 23.05
CA GLU A 36 14.33 -7.12 23.35
C GLU A 36 13.31 -7.27 22.20
N SER A 37 13.63 -6.88 20.97
CA SER A 37 12.69 -7.01 19.85
C SER A 37 13.12 -8.08 18.84
N SER A 38 12.74 -9.35 19.06
CA SER A 38 12.92 -10.42 18.07
C SER A 38 11.76 -10.44 17.05
N PRO A 39 11.99 -10.85 15.79
CA PRO A 39 10.91 -10.98 14.80
C PRO A 39 9.77 -11.91 15.26
N GLU A 40 10.08 -12.92 16.05
CA GLU A 40 9.13 -13.90 16.60
C GLU A 40 8.23 -13.27 17.67
N SER A 41 8.75 -12.36 18.51
CA SER A 41 7.93 -11.66 19.51
C SER A 41 6.92 -10.73 18.82
N GLY A 42 7.36 -9.98 17.81
CA GLY A 42 6.49 -9.16 16.97
C GLY A 42 5.44 -9.97 16.23
N ALA A 43 5.80 -11.12 15.66
CA ALA A 43 4.85 -12.01 14.99
C ALA A 43 3.76 -12.53 15.93
N LYS A 44 4.09 -12.81 17.20
CA LYS A 44 3.11 -13.18 18.23
C LYS A 44 2.15 -12.03 18.55
N VAL A 45 2.63 -10.80 18.63
CA VAL A 45 1.78 -9.60 18.82
C VAL A 45 0.77 -9.50 17.67
N VAL A 46 1.27 -9.54 16.44
CA VAL A 46 0.44 -9.48 15.21
C VAL A 46 -0.62 -10.59 15.21
N ALA A 47 -0.25 -11.81 15.59
CA ALA A 47 -1.15 -12.96 15.58
C ALA A 47 -2.36 -12.80 16.52
N ARG A 48 -2.24 -12.02 17.61
CA ARG A 48 -3.36 -11.78 18.56
C ARG A 48 -4.57 -11.12 17.89
N TYR A 49 -4.34 -10.25 16.91
CA TYR A 49 -5.39 -9.52 16.21
C TYR A 49 -6.13 -10.37 15.17
N LEU A 50 -5.60 -11.53 14.75
CA LEU A 50 -6.21 -12.35 13.70
C LEU A 50 -7.60 -12.89 14.03
N LYS A 51 -7.91 -13.02 15.33
CA LYS A 51 -9.21 -13.53 15.80
C LYS A 51 -10.34 -12.51 15.59
N THR A 52 -10.03 -11.22 15.68
CA THR A 52 -11.03 -10.13 15.63
C THR A 52 -11.09 -9.43 14.27
N LEU A 53 -10.15 -9.73 13.37
CA LEU A 53 -10.04 -9.04 12.09
C LEU A 53 -11.10 -9.47 11.06
N PRO A 54 -11.82 -8.50 10.45
CA PRO A 54 -12.75 -8.78 9.38
C PRO A 54 -12.02 -9.07 8.05
N GLY A 55 -12.72 -9.75 7.16
CA GLY A 55 -12.29 -10.01 5.79
C GLY A 55 -12.53 -8.86 4.81
N THR A 56 -12.64 -7.62 5.30
CA THR A 56 -13.00 -6.42 4.53
C THR A 56 -11.78 -5.63 4.07
N PRO A 57 -11.94 -4.72 3.10
CA PRO A 57 -10.90 -3.76 2.77
C PRO A 57 -10.69 -2.75 3.92
N GLY A 58 -9.51 -2.18 3.97
CA GLY A 58 -9.18 -1.17 4.97
C GLY A 58 -7.70 -0.84 5.03
N VAL A 59 -7.35 -0.06 6.04
CA VAL A 59 -5.98 0.38 6.34
C VAL A 59 -5.58 -0.13 7.72
N TYR A 60 -4.33 -0.54 7.87
CA TYR A 60 -3.74 -0.94 9.14
C TYR A 60 -2.52 -0.10 9.48
N ARG A 61 -2.28 0.08 10.78
CA ARG A 61 -1.10 0.74 11.34
C ARG A 61 -0.38 -0.21 12.27
N MET A 62 0.94 -0.17 12.23
CA MET A 62 1.82 -0.86 13.17
C MET A 62 2.60 0.19 13.96
N MET A 63 2.63 0.06 15.28
CA MET A 63 3.25 1.02 16.18
C MET A 63 4.23 0.36 17.12
N ASP A 64 5.22 1.13 17.56
CA ASP A 64 6.17 0.71 18.59
C ASP A 64 5.60 0.84 20.00
N GLU A 65 6.41 0.51 21.00
CA GLU A 65 6.09 0.65 22.43
C GLU A 65 5.77 2.09 22.86
N LYS A 66 6.26 3.10 22.12
CA LYS A 66 6.05 4.53 22.39
C LYS A 66 4.81 5.07 21.67
N GLY A 67 4.08 4.21 20.95
CA GLY A 67 2.93 4.59 20.12
C GLY A 67 3.31 5.29 18.82
N GLN A 68 4.58 5.30 18.42
CA GLN A 68 4.97 5.87 17.13
C GLN A 68 4.60 4.94 15.99
N VAL A 69 3.99 5.49 14.94
CA VAL A 69 3.59 4.72 13.77
C VAL A 69 4.82 4.34 12.95
N LEU A 70 5.12 3.05 12.94
CA LEU A 70 6.24 2.45 12.19
C LEU A 70 5.87 2.25 10.73
N TYR A 71 4.64 1.82 10.48
CA TYR A 71 4.17 1.46 9.15
C TYR A 71 2.66 1.63 9.00
N VAL A 72 2.24 2.07 7.82
CA VAL A 72 0.85 2.14 7.38
C VAL A 72 0.72 1.35 6.08
N GLY A 73 -0.31 0.51 5.95
CA GLY A 73 -0.59 -0.18 4.71
C GLY A 73 -2.07 -0.38 4.46
N LYS A 74 -2.47 -0.44 3.18
CA LYS A 74 -3.81 -0.87 2.78
C LYS A 74 -3.92 -2.38 2.55
N ALA A 75 -5.14 -2.90 2.65
CA ALA A 75 -5.46 -4.27 2.27
C ALA A 75 -6.83 -4.34 1.58
N LYS A 76 -6.95 -5.23 0.59
CA LYS A 76 -8.27 -5.66 0.06
C LYS A 76 -9.02 -6.53 1.08
N ASN A 77 -8.25 -7.28 1.88
CA ASN A 77 -8.74 -8.13 2.95
C ASN A 77 -7.73 -8.02 4.11
N LEU A 78 -8.13 -7.34 5.19
CA LEU A 78 -7.28 -7.07 6.34
C LEU A 78 -6.74 -8.36 6.95
N LYS A 79 -7.62 -9.36 7.19
CA LYS A 79 -7.21 -10.64 7.77
C LYS A 79 -6.10 -11.34 6.96
N LYS A 80 -6.28 -11.51 5.64
CA LYS A 80 -5.27 -12.12 4.76
C LYS A 80 -3.95 -11.36 4.78
N ARG A 81 -4.01 -10.02 4.81
CA ARG A 81 -2.81 -9.19 4.85
C ARG A 81 -2.05 -9.32 6.16
N VAL A 82 -2.76 -9.36 7.29
CA VAL A 82 -2.16 -9.47 8.62
C VAL A 82 -1.53 -10.86 8.84
N VAL A 83 -2.13 -11.92 8.31
CA VAL A 83 -1.55 -13.27 8.34
C VAL A 83 -0.16 -13.32 7.71
N ALA A 84 0.11 -12.53 6.67
CA ALA A 84 1.43 -12.52 6.03
C ALA A 84 2.56 -12.07 6.98
N TYR A 85 2.24 -11.24 7.98
CA TYR A 85 3.21 -10.73 8.96
C TYR A 85 3.49 -11.69 10.11
N THR A 86 2.67 -12.74 10.30
CA THR A 86 2.94 -13.77 11.32
C THR A 86 4.04 -14.76 10.90
N LYS A 87 4.47 -14.67 9.63
CA LYS A 87 5.57 -15.46 9.05
C LYS A 87 6.73 -14.54 8.68
N PRO A 88 7.49 -14.00 9.66
CA PRO A 88 8.51 -12.99 9.41
C PRO A 88 9.69 -13.46 8.55
N TRP A 89 9.86 -14.78 8.36
CA TRP A 89 10.89 -15.35 7.47
C TRP A 89 10.52 -15.30 5.99
N THR A 90 9.23 -15.14 5.65
CA THR A 90 8.78 -15.07 4.24
C THR A 90 8.77 -13.64 3.69
N ILE A 91 9.14 -12.65 4.49
CA ILE A 91 9.10 -11.23 4.14
C ILE A 91 10.52 -10.64 4.21
N GLY A 92 10.78 -9.59 3.42
CA GLY A 92 12.11 -9.00 3.33
C GLY A 92 12.60 -8.39 4.65
N ALA A 93 13.93 -8.38 4.86
CA ALA A 93 14.57 -8.03 6.14
C ALA A 93 14.15 -6.68 6.75
N ARG A 94 13.82 -5.68 5.92
CA ARG A 94 13.28 -4.39 6.40
C ARG A 94 11.95 -4.57 7.11
N ILE A 95 11.04 -5.35 6.52
CA ILE A 95 9.71 -5.58 7.05
C ILE A 95 9.78 -6.53 8.25
N SER A 96 10.67 -7.53 8.26
CA SER A 96 10.88 -8.38 9.43
C SER A 96 11.36 -7.56 10.64
N ARG A 97 12.25 -6.58 10.44
CA ARG A 97 12.65 -5.63 11.50
C ARG A 97 11.51 -4.73 11.98
N MET A 98 10.62 -4.31 11.09
CA MET A 98 9.42 -3.56 11.46
C MET A 98 8.47 -4.42 12.30
N VAL A 99 8.24 -5.68 11.90
CA VAL A 99 7.42 -6.62 12.67
C VAL A 99 8.03 -6.82 14.05
N ALA A 100 9.34 -7.03 14.15
CA ALA A 100 10.04 -7.19 15.42
C ALA A 100 9.80 -6.00 16.39
N ALA A 101 9.79 -4.77 15.86
CA ALA A 101 9.56 -3.55 16.64
C ALA A 101 8.07 -3.24 16.90
N THR A 102 7.13 -4.04 16.39
CA THR A 102 5.69 -3.77 16.50
C THR A 102 5.17 -4.27 17.85
N THR A 103 4.62 -3.35 18.65
CA THR A 103 4.00 -3.65 19.95
C THR A 103 2.47 -3.59 19.88
N THR A 104 1.92 -2.74 19.01
CA THR A 104 0.47 -2.59 18.84
C THR A 104 0.07 -2.40 17.38
N MET A 105 -1.16 -2.79 17.06
CA MET A 105 -1.76 -2.59 15.75
C MET A 105 -3.13 -1.93 15.84
N GLU A 106 -3.46 -1.15 14.83
CA GLU A 106 -4.78 -0.52 14.66
C GLU A 106 -5.30 -0.72 13.25
N PHE A 107 -6.63 -0.72 13.12
CA PHE A 107 -7.31 -1.04 11.88
C PHE A 107 -8.46 -0.06 11.65
N ILE A 108 -8.59 0.41 10.41
CA ILE A 108 -9.73 1.20 9.95
C ILE A 108 -10.32 0.47 8.74
N THR A 109 -11.54 -0.03 8.87
CA THR A 109 -12.26 -0.67 7.77
C THR A 109 -12.83 0.37 6.82
N THR A 110 -12.83 0.07 5.53
CA THR A 110 -13.45 0.90 4.49
C THR A 110 -14.48 0.07 3.72
N HIS A 111 -15.35 0.72 2.95
CA HIS A 111 -16.32 0.02 2.11
C HIS A 111 -15.68 -0.43 0.80
N THR A 112 -14.72 0.36 0.30
CA THR A 112 -14.08 0.10 -0.98
C THR A 112 -12.55 0.09 -0.88
N GLU A 113 -11.90 -0.56 -1.84
CA GLU A 113 -10.43 -0.50 -1.98
C GLU A 113 -9.93 0.91 -2.33
N ALA A 114 -10.76 1.69 -3.02
CA ALA A 114 -10.48 3.07 -3.41
C ALA A 114 -10.39 3.97 -2.17
N GLU A 115 -11.34 3.85 -1.24
CA GLU A 115 -11.28 4.54 0.05
C GLU A 115 -10.05 4.13 0.86
N ALA A 116 -9.73 2.83 0.93
CA ALA A 116 -8.55 2.35 1.63
C ALA A 116 -7.27 2.96 1.06
N LEU A 117 -7.17 3.10 -0.27
CA LEU A 117 -6.04 3.74 -0.94
C LEU A 117 -5.93 5.22 -0.59
N LEU A 118 -7.04 5.96 -0.62
CA LEU A 118 -7.07 7.38 -0.28
C LEU A 118 -6.70 7.61 1.19
N LEU A 119 -7.28 6.80 2.09
CA LEU A 119 -7.02 6.88 3.52
C LEU A 119 -5.56 6.54 3.86
N GLU A 120 -5.02 5.46 3.29
CA GLU A 120 -3.62 5.06 3.49
C GLU A 120 -2.66 6.18 3.06
N SER A 121 -2.84 6.72 1.86
CA SER A 121 -1.96 7.77 1.36
C SER A 121 -2.04 9.04 2.23
N ASN A 122 -3.23 9.41 2.69
CA ASN A 122 -3.40 10.51 3.65
C ASN A 122 -2.66 10.25 4.97
N LEU A 123 -2.75 9.03 5.51
CA LEU A 123 -2.07 8.66 6.74
C LEU A 123 -0.54 8.63 6.57
N ILE A 124 -0.03 8.10 5.46
CA ILE A 124 1.42 8.11 5.16
C ILE A 124 1.94 9.54 5.05
N LYS A 125 1.20 10.44 4.38
CA LYS A 125 1.61 11.85 4.25
C LYS A 125 1.63 12.59 5.59
N LYS A 126 0.65 12.34 6.46
CA LYS A 126 0.54 12.96 7.78
C LYS A 126 1.59 12.42 8.77
N LEU A 127 1.76 11.10 8.81
CA LEU A 127 2.54 10.43 9.85
C LEU A 127 4.00 10.18 9.44
N LYS A 128 4.29 10.17 8.13
CA LYS A 128 5.60 9.86 7.54
C LYS A 128 6.30 8.66 8.22
N PRO A 129 5.66 7.48 8.28
CA PRO A 129 6.19 6.36 9.05
C PRO A 129 7.55 5.89 8.53
N ARG A 130 8.45 5.55 9.44
CA ARG A 130 9.85 5.17 9.13
C ARG A 130 9.98 4.01 8.13
N TYR A 131 9.06 3.04 8.16
CA TYR A 131 9.14 1.86 7.30
C TYR A 131 8.35 1.99 5.99
N ASN A 132 7.59 3.08 5.79
CA ASN A 132 7.00 3.38 4.49
C ASN A 132 8.06 3.97 3.54
N ILE A 133 8.02 3.58 2.27
CA ILE A 133 8.80 4.24 1.22
C ILE A 133 7.97 5.43 0.74
N LEU A 134 8.44 6.63 1.03
CA LEU A 134 7.87 7.84 0.45
C LEU A 134 8.33 7.92 -1.01
N LEU A 135 7.40 7.65 -1.93
CA LEU A 135 7.65 7.91 -3.34
C LEU A 135 7.75 9.43 -3.54
N LYS A 136 8.88 9.90 -4.08
CA LYS A 136 9.12 11.33 -4.38
C LYS A 136 8.20 11.86 -5.48
N ASP A 137 7.60 10.97 -6.26
CA ASP A 137 6.68 11.30 -7.33
C ASP A 137 5.31 11.65 -6.70
N ASP A 138 5.20 12.90 -6.25
CA ASP A 138 4.08 13.44 -5.49
C ASP A 138 2.85 13.68 -6.39
N LYS A 139 2.37 12.60 -7.03
CA LYS A 139 1.11 12.62 -7.78
C LYS A 139 -0.02 12.80 -6.77
N SER A 140 -0.36 14.05 -6.51
CA SER A 140 -1.57 14.43 -5.80
C SER A 140 -2.77 13.74 -6.44
N PHE A 141 -3.69 13.24 -5.60
CA PHE A 141 -4.93 12.66 -6.09
C PHE A 141 -5.71 13.70 -6.90
N PRO A 142 -6.33 13.31 -8.01
CA PRO A 142 -7.10 14.23 -8.80
C PRO A 142 -8.39 14.64 -8.08
N TYR A 143 -8.80 15.87 -8.33
CA TYR A 143 -10.03 16.49 -7.89
C TYR A 143 -10.83 16.97 -9.11
N ILE A 144 -12.12 17.18 -8.92
CA ILE A 144 -12.95 17.97 -9.80
C ILE A 144 -12.95 19.40 -9.25
N LEU A 145 -12.60 20.37 -10.08
CA LEU A 145 -12.70 21.79 -9.77
C LEU A 145 -13.87 22.38 -10.55
N ILE A 146 -14.83 22.95 -9.84
CA ILE A 146 -15.89 23.78 -10.40
C ILE A 146 -15.44 25.24 -10.25
N ARG A 147 -15.12 25.86 -11.39
CA ARG A 147 -14.67 27.26 -11.45
C ARG A 147 -15.87 28.19 -11.49
N GLY A 148 -15.84 29.22 -10.65
CA GLY A 148 -16.83 30.31 -10.62
C GLY A 148 -16.23 31.66 -11.03
N ASP A 149 -15.00 31.68 -11.54
CA ASP A 149 -14.28 32.90 -11.96
C ASP A 149 -14.55 33.29 -13.43
N HIS A 150 -15.56 32.67 -14.06
CA HIS A 150 -16.04 32.96 -15.41
C HIS A 150 -17.55 33.15 -15.37
N ASP A 151 -18.11 33.87 -16.35
CA ASP A 151 -19.56 34.08 -16.49
C ASP A 151 -20.35 32.76 -16.60
N TRP A 152 -19.66 31.66 -16.91
CA TRP A 152 -20.20 30.31 -17.01
C TRP A 152 -19.36 29.35 -16.17
N ALA A 153 -20.02 28.54 -15.34
CA ALA A 153 -19.34 27.58 -14.48
C ALA A 153 -18.63 26.49 -15.31
N GLN A 154 -17.34 26.29 -15.05
CA GLN A 154 -16.52 25.30 -15.77
C GLN A 154 -16.13 24.14 -14.85
N ILE A 155 -16.41 22.90 -15.28
CA ILE A 155 -15.97 21.68 -14.59
C ILE A 155 -14.64 21.23 -15.19
N THR A 156 -13.59 21.19 -14.38
CA THR A 156 -12.24 20.83 -14.82
C THR A 156 -11.59 19.80 -13.90
N LYS A 157 -10.65 19.03 -14.45
CA LYS A 157 -9.80 18.13 -13.65
C LYS A 157 -8.68 18.95 -13.02
N HIS A 158 -8.45 18.75 -11.73
CA HIS A 158 -7.38 19.42 -11.02
C HIS A 158 -6.48 18.42 -10.30
N ARG A 159 -5.18 18.68 -10.33
CA ARG A 159 -4.15 18.04 -9.50
C ARG A 159 -3.24 19.14 -8.96
N GLY A 160 -2.71 18.92 -7.77
CA GLY A 160 -1.72 19.80 -7.14
C GLY A 160 -2.31 20.70 -6.06
N ALA A 161 -1.63 21.82 -5.84
CA ALA A 161 -2.05 22.83 -4.88
C ALA A 161 -3.33 23.53 -5.34
N ARG A 162 -4.24 23.79 -4.40
CA ARG A 162 -5.55 24.40 -4.64
C ARG A 162 -5.43 25.93 -4.82
N ASN A 163 -4.75 26.33 -5.88
CA ASN A 163 -4.41 27.73 -6.16
C ASN A 163 -5.40 28.41 -7.11
N LYS A 164 -6.35 27.66 -7.68
CA LYS A 164 -7.36 28.21 -8.59
C LYS A 164 -8.65 28.49 -7.80
N PRO A 165 -9.30 29.65 -7.99
CA PRO A 165 -10.56 29.95 -7.33
C PRO A 165 -11.66 28.99 -7.81
N GLY A 166 -12.49 28.52 -6.89
CA GLY A 166 -13.59 27.60 -7.16
C GLY A 166 -13.73 26.50 -6.11
N GLU A 167 -14.69 25.61 -6.37
CA GLU A 167 -15.04 24.51 -5.47
C GLU A 167 -14.33 23.22 -5.88
N TYR A 168 -13.68 22.56 -4.92
CA TYR A 168 -12.90 21.35 -5.13
C TYR A 168 -13.60 20.12 -4.56
N PHE A 169 -14.03 19.21 -5.43
CA PHE A 169 -14.66 17.95 -5.08
C PHE A 169 -13.67 16.78 -5.24
N GLY A 170 -13.58 15.90 -4.24
CA GLY A 170 -12.63 14.80 -4.20
C GLY A 170 -11.97 14.65 -2.82
N PRO A 171 -10.83 13.93 -2.69
CA PRO A 171 -9.96 13.35 -3.73
C PRO A 171 -10.50 12.08 -4.37
N PHE A 172 -10.16 11.84 -5.63
CA PHE A 172 -10.52 10.61 -6.35
C PHE A 172 -9.35 9.63 -6.38
N ALA A 173 -9.64 8.32 -6.31
CA ALA A 173 -8.60 7.28 -6.34
C ALA A 173 -7.82 7.23 -7.67
N SER A 174 -8.41 7.71 -8.77
CA SER A 174 -7.77 7.73 -10.10
C SER A 174 -8.33 8.83 -11.00
N ALA A 175 -7.61 9.17 -12.09
CA ALA A 175 -8.13 10.10 -13.11
C ALA A 175 -9.33 9.51 -13.88
N SER A 176 -9.37 8.18 -14.02
CA SER A 176 -10.51 7.50 -14.65
C SER A 176 -11.78 7.69 -13.85
N SER A 177 -11.70 7.58 -12.51
CA SER A 177 -12.83 7.86 -11.61
C SER A 177 -13.35 9.30 -11.77
N VAL A 178 -12.45 10.28 -11.96
CA VAL A 178 -12.85 11.66 -12.23
C VAL A 178 -13.58 11.79 -13.56
N ASN A 179 -13.04 11.23 -14.64
CA ASN A 179 -13.70 11.27 -15.95
C ASN A 179 -15.08 10.62 -15.89
N ALA A 180 -15.23 9.49 -15.20
CA ALA A 180 -16.52 8.81 -15.04
C ALA A 180 -17.55 9.70 -14.33
N THR A 181 -17.15 10.41 -13.26
CA THR A 181 -18.03 11.34 -12.56
C THR A 181 -18.41 12.53 -13.43
N ILE A 182 -17.47 13.14 -14.14
CA ILE A 182 -17.76 14.26 -15.06
C ILE A 182 -18.73 13.81 -16.16
N ASN A 183 -18.52 12.63 -16.75
CA ASN A 183 -19.40 12.07 -17.77
C ASN A 183 -20.79 11.73 -17.23
N ALA A 184 -20.91 11.34 -15.95
CA ALA A 184 -22.21 11.14 -15.32
C ALA A 184 -22.94 12.47 -15.12
N LEU A 185 -22.24 13.50 -14.62
CA LEU A 185 -22.80 14.85 -14.46
C LEU A 185 -23.26 15.44 -15.79
N ALA A 186 -22.47 15.31 -16.85
CA ALA A 186 -22.81 15.82 -18.18
C ALA A 186 -24.02 15.12 -18.83
N ARG A 187 -24.39 13.90 -18.37
CA ARG A 187 -25.60 13.21 -18.82
C ARG A 187 -26.86 13.66 -18.09
N VAL A 188 -26.72 14.05 -16.82
CA VAL A 188 -27.85 14.45 -15.97
C VAL A 188 -28.13 15.94 -16.09
N PHE A 189 -27.08 16.75 -16.26
CA PHE A 189 -27.17 18.19 -16.40
C PHE A 189 -26.73 18.59 -17.82
N PRO A 190 -27.44 19.52 -18.50
CA PRO A 190 -27.05 20.03 -19.80
C PRO A 190 -25.82 20.93 -19.70
N LEU A 191 -24.66 20.31 -19.47
CA LEU A 191 -23.36 20.96 -19.38
C LEU A 191 -22.74 21.00 -20.77
N ARG A 192 -22.26 22.17 -21.20
CA ARG A 192 -21.52 22.26 -22.46
C ARG A 192 -20.18 21.55 -22.33
N SER A 193 -19.86 20.70 -23.31
CA SER A 193 -18.51 20.20 -23.52
C SER A 193 -17.71 21.28 -24.26
N CYS A 194 -16.77 21.92 -23.59
CA CYS A 194 -15.80 22.84 -24.20
C CYS A 194 -14.49 22.10 -24.48
#